data_AF-X1I4R7-F1
#
_entry.id   AF-X1I4R7-F1
#
_cell.length_a   1.000
_cell.length_b   1.000
_cell.length_c   1.000
_cell.angle_alpha   90.00
_cell.angle_beta   90.00
_cell.angle_gamma   90.00
#
_symmetry.space_group_name_H-M   'P 1'
#
loop_
_entity.id
_entity.type
_entity.pdbx_description
1 polymer ?
#
loop_
_entity_poly.entity_id
_entity_poly.type
_entity_poly.pdbx_seq_one_letter_code
_entity_poly.pdbx_strand_id
1 'polypeptide(L)' 'MEFRLERIVVAACTPKTHQPVFHAILTEANIPPRYLEFVNIREHCSFVHQALEIRGKANKKAIELIRAGIA' A
#
# COMPACT_ATOMS: atom_id res chain seq x y z
N MET A 1 0.58 -15.37 -16.22
CA MET A 1 0.92 -14.62 -14.99
C MET A 1 2.35 -14.97 -14.64
N GLU A 2 3.28 -14.05 -14.88
CA GLU A 2 4.72 -14.37 -15.04
C GLU A 2 5.51 -14.39 -13.72
N PHE A 3 4.87 -14.09 -12.59
CA PHE A 3 5.51 -14.05 -11.28
C PHE A 3 4.73 -14.91 -10.27
N ARG A 4 5.41 -15.85 -9.59
CA ARG A 4 4.85 -16.59 -8.44
C ARG A 4 4.97 -15.70 -7.19
N LEU A 5 4.08 -14.72 -7.08
CA LEU A 5 4.06 -13.82 -5.93
C LEU A 5 3.28 -14.46 -4.78
N GLU A 6 3.91 -14.50 -3.61
CA GLU A 6 3.30 -15.02 -2.38
C GLU A 6 2.86 -13.91 -1.44
N ARG A 7 3.39 -12.69 -1.57
CA ARG A 7 3.01 -11.54 -0.74
C ARG A 7 2.78 -10.31 -1.59
N ILE A 8 1.79 -9.51 -1.21
CA ILE A 8 1.35 -8.35 -1.97
C ILE A 8 1.30 -7.15 -1.03
N VAL A 9 1.97 -6.07 -1.43
CA VAL A 9 1.93 -4.78 -0.75
C VAL A 9 1.17 -3.79 -1.63
N VAL A 10 0.13 -3.16 -1.09
CA VAL A 10 -0.65 -2.12 -1.78
C VAL A 10 -0.40 -0.78 -1.11
N ALA A 11 0.33 0.10 -1.80
CA ALA A 11 0.60 1.47 -1.33
C ALA A 11 -0.44 2.44 -1.87
N ALA A 12 -1.47 2.76 -1.07
CA ALA A 12 -2.59 3.57 -1.51
C ALA A 12 -3.24 4.35 -0.35
N CYS A 13 -4.54 4.15 -0.15
CA CYS A 13 -5.34 4.77 0.90
C CYS A 13 -5.34 3.95 2.19
N THR A 14 -6.08 4.43 3.19
CA THR A 14 -6.44 3.67 4.37
C THR A 14 -7.00 2.28 4.00
N PRO A 15 -6.61 1.22 4.74
CA PRO A 15 -7.11 -0.12 4.48
C PRO A 15 -8.63 -0.23 4.71
N LYS A 16 -9.22 0.66 5.51
CA LYS A 16 -10.65 0.60 5.90
C LYS A 16 -11.61 0.47 4.72
N THR A 17 -11.31 1.10 3.59
CA THR A 17 -12.22 1.14 2.43
C THR A 17 -11.93 0.02 1.44
N HIS A 18 -10.67 -0.19 1.06
CA HIS A 18 -10.33 -1.06 -0.06
C HIS A 18 -9.74 -2.42 0.35
N GLN A 19 -9.35 -2.63 1.61
CA GLN A 19 -8.85 -3.92 2.07
C GLN A 19 -9.83 -5.08 1.80
N PRO A 20 -11.15 -4.95 2.03
CA PRO A 20 -12.09 -6.04 1.72
C PRO A 20 -12.12 -6.41 0.23
N VAL A 21 -11.98 -5.42 -0.66
CA VAL A 21 -11.94 -5.63 -2.11
C VAL A 21 -10.70 -6.43 -2.50
N PHE A 22 -9.53 -6.05 -1.99
CA PHE A 22 -8.30 -6.80 -2.26
C PHE A 22 -8.32 -8.19 -1.63
N HIS A 23 -8.91 -8.38 -0.44
CA HIS A 23 -9.10 -9.73 0.12
C HIS A 23 -9.95 -10.63 -0.79
N ALA A 24 -11.01 -10.10 -1.41
CA ALA A 24 -11.81 -10.86 -2.37
C ALA A 24 -10.98 -11.28 -3.59
N ILE A 25 -10.23 -10.34 -4.19
CA ILE A 25 -9.34 -10.61 -5.34
C ILE A 25 -8.29 -11.66 -5.00
N LEU A 26 -7.67 -11.58 -3.82
CA LEU A 26 -6.68 -12.57 -3.38
C LEU A 26 -7.30 -13.96 -3.20
N THR A 27 -8.50 -14.01 -2.64
CA THR A 27 -9.24 -15.26 -2.45
C THR A 27 -9.55 -15.91 -3.80
N GLU A 28 -10.01 -15.13 -4.80
CA GLU A 28 -10.24 -15.61 -6.17
C GLU A 28 -8.94 -16.09 -6.83
N ALA A 29 -7.80 -15.47 -6.51
CA ALA A 29 -6.48 -15.85 -6.99
C ALA A 29 -5.85 -17.04 -6.23
N ASN A 30 -6.56 -17.65 -5.27
CA ASN A 30 -6.03 -18.70 -4.37
C ASN A 30 -4.81 -18.24 -3.54
N ILE A 31 -4.72 -16.94 -3.23
CA ILE A 31 -3.69 -16.36 -2.38
C ILE A 31 -4.30 -16.08 -1.00
N PRO A 32 -3.69 -16.53 0.11
CA PRO A 32 -4.19 -16.24 1.44
C PRO A 32 -4.31 -14.73 1.71
N PRO A 33 -5.47 -14.20 2.16
CA PRO A 33 -5.65 -12.77 2.42
C PRO A 33 -4.64 -12.17 3.42
N ARG A 34 -4.11 -12.97 4.35
CA ARG A 34 -3.05 -12.57 5.29
C ARG A 34 -1.72 -12.17 4.63
N TYR A 35 -1.57 -12.46 3.34
CA TYR A 35 -0.38 -12.10 2.57
C TYR A 35 -0.49 -10.71 1.92
N LEU A 36 -1.56 -9.98 2.24
CA LEU A 36 -1.73 -8.57 1.90
C LEU A 36 -1.22 -7.66 3.01
N GLU A 37 -0.40 -6.70 2.65
CA GLU A 37 -0.07 -5.55 3.49
C GLU A 37 -0.52 -4.25 2.81
N PHE A 38 -1.11 -3.34 3.58
CA PHE A 38 -1.64 -2.07 3.08
C PHE A 38 -0.84 -0.90 3.63
N VAL A 39 -0.15 -0.18 2.76
CA VAL A 39 0.64 0.99 3.12
C VAL A 39 -0.14 2.25 2.78
N ASN A 40 -0.55 3.00 3.80
CA ASN A 40 -1.27 4.26 3.58
C ASN A 40 -0.31 5.39 3.20
N ILE A 41 -0.23 5.71 1.91
CA ILE A 41 0.52 6.85 1.38
C ILE A 41 -0.39 8.04 1.00
N ARG A 42 -1.72 7.93 1.19
CA ARG A 42 -2.68 9.00 0.90
C ARG A 42 -2.97 9.84 2.13
N GLU A 43 -3.80 9.34 3.05
CA GLU A 43 -4.20 10.10 4.23
C GLU A 43 -3.02 10.36 5.18
N HIS A 44 -2.05 9.44 5.24
CA HIS A 44 -0.87 9.60 6.11
C HIS A 44 0.34 10.22 5.40
N CYS A 45 0.25 10.49 4.09
CA CYS A 45 1.33 11.13 3.35
C CYS A 45 0.83 12.20 2.38
N SER A 46 0.33 11.87 1.19
CA SER A 46 0.06 12.90 0.16
C SER A 46 -0.94 13.98 0.58
N PHE A 47 -1.98 13.65 1.35
CA PHE A 47 -3.01 14.61 1.76
C PHE A 47 -2.55 15.59 2.84
N VAL A 48 -1.62 15.18 3.70
CA VAL A 48 -1.06 16.04 4.75
C VAL A 48 0.22 16.76 4.30
N HIS A 49 0.72 16.45 3.10
CA HIS A 49 1.93 17.02 2.52
C HIS A 49 1.68 17.58 1.10
N GLN A 50 0.75 18.54 0.97
CA GLN A 50 0.33 19.06 -0.33
C GLN A 50 1.21 20.19 -0.90
N ALA A 51 1.94 20.91 -0.05
CA ALA A 51 2.72 22.07 -0.51
C ALA A 51 3.87 21.66 -1.44
N LEU A 52 4.12 22.47 -2.48
CA LEU A 52 5.05 22.13 -3.56
C LEU A 52 6.49 21.95 -3.03
N GLU A 53 6.89 22.82 -2.11
CA GLU A 53 8.21 22.85 -1.49
C GLU A 53 8.53 21.61 -0.63
N ILE A 54 7.51 20.87 -0.18
CA ILE A 54 7.66 19.67 0.64
C ILE A 54 7.37 18.36 -0.11
N ARG A 55 7.01 18.41 -1.41
CA ARG A 55 6.78 17.19 -2.23
C ARG A 55 7.95 16.21 -2.22
N GLY A 56 9.18 16.72 -2.25
CA GLY A 56 10.38 15.87 -2.16
C GLY A 56 10.46 15.10 -0.84
N LYS A 57 10.04 15.71 0.27
CA LYS A 57 9.97 15.06 1.59
C LYS A 57 8.82 14.07 1.66
N ALA A 58 7.67 14.39 1.06
CA ALA A 58 6.52 13.49 0.97
C ALA A 58 6.88 12.21 0.20
N ASN A 59 7.59 12.32 -0.93
CA ASN A 59 8.04 11.16 -1.70
C ASN A 59 8.99 10.28 -0.89
N LYS A 60 9.96 10.88 -0.19
CA LYS A 60 10.85 10.13 0.71
C LYS A 60 10.06 9.41 1.79
N LYS A 61 9.11 10.08 2.45
CA LYS A 61 8.23 9.47 3.45
C LYS A 61 7.45 8.29 2.88
N ALA A 62 6.85 8.44 1.70
CA ALA A 62 6.10 7.36 1.06
C ALA A 62 6.99 6.13 0.77
N ILE A 63 8.22 6.33 0.31
CA ILE A 63 9.20 5.24 0.09
C ILE A 63 9.53 4.54 1.41
N GLU A 64 9.77 5.29 2.49
CA GLU A 64 10.05 4.69 3.80
C GLU A 64 8.84 3.92 4.37
N LEU A 65 7.62 4.43 4.18
CA LEU A 65 6.40 3.71 4.55
C LEU A 65 6.26 2.40 3.76
N ILE A 66 6.56 2.42 2.46
CA ILE A 66 6.52 1.21 1.62
C ILE A 66 7.58 0.21 2.08
N ARG A 67 8.80 0.66 2.38
CA ARG A 67 9.87 -0.20 2.93
C ARG A 67 9.44 -0.84 4.24
N ALA A 68 8.80 -0.09 5.13
CA ALA A 68 8.28 -0.61 6.40
C ALA A 68 7.17 -1.65 6.21
N GLY A 69 6.33 -1.53 5.17
CA GLY A 69 5.32 -2.54 4.84
C GLY A 69 5.87 -3.77 4.09
N ILE A 70 7.13 -3.74 3.65
CA ILE A 70 7.82 -4.90 3.06
C ILE A 70 8.60 -5.69 4.13
N ALA A 71 9.07 -5.01 5.18
CA ALA A 71 9.88 -5.58 6.26
C ALA A 71 9.16 -6.69 7.03
#